data_AF-A0A3P6S1X5-F1
#
_entry.id   AF-A0A3P6S1X5-F1
#
_cell.length_a   1.000
_cell.length_b   1.000
_cell.length_c   1.000
_cell.angle_alpha   90.00
_cell.angle_beta   90.00
_cell.angle_gamma   90.00
#
_symmetry.space_group_name_H-M   'P 1'
#
loop_
_entity.id
_entity.type
_entity.pdbx_description
1 polymer ?
#
loop_
_entity_poly.entity_id
_entity_poly.type
_entity_poly.pdbx_seq_one_letter_code
_entity_poly.pdbx_strand_id
1 'polypeptide(L)'
;MTAAEDEYICINCCHPSSSLFLKYSDNGIRLTPCSNCGKAVDEYIEYDTVLIIIDLMLQYIEAYRHFLMNTNNRVTFLLFRTM
;
A
#
# COMPACT_ATOMS: atom_id res chain seq x y z
N MET A 1 8.70 21.20 -6.95
CA MET A 1 7.74 20.58 -6.01
C MET A 1 7.65 19.11 -6.39
N THR A 2 8.66 18.32 -5.99
CA THR A 2 8.82 16.92 -6.37
C THR A 2 8.81 16.11 -5.08
N ALA A 3 7.63 15.66 -4.66
CA ALA A 3 7.51 14.79 -3.51
C ALA A 3 7.78 13.36 -3.98
N ALA A 4 8.98 12.88 -3.64
CA ALA A 4 9.43 11.49 -3.54
C ALA A 4 9.09 10.55 -4.71
N GLU A 5 10.08 10.34 -5.58
CA GLU A 5 10.18 9.16 -6.44
C GLU A 5 10.54 7.94 -5.58
N ASP A 6 9.58 7.44 -4.80
CA ASP A 6 9.62 6.06 -4.30
C ASP A 6 8.73 5.23 -5.25
N GLU A 7 9.35 4.39 -6.07
CA GLU A 7 8.68 3.52 -7.04
C GLU A 7 7.81 2.50 -6.28
N TYR A 8 6.49 2.72 -6.21
CA TYR A 8 5.58 1.80 -5.53
C TYR A 8 5.40 0.52 -6.34
N ILE A 9 5.13 -0.60 -5.68
CA ILE A 9 4.96 -1.89 -6.35
C ILE A 9 3.51 -2.36 -6.21
N CYS A 10 2.88 -2.76 -7.32
CA CYS A 10 1.54 -3.31 -7.26
C CYS A 10 1.51 -4.63 -6.46
N ILE A 11 0.68 -4.70 -5.43
CA ILE A 11 0.54 -5.89 -4.56
C ILE A 11 -0.01 -7.10 -5.31
N ASN A 12 -0.70 -6.88 -6.44
CA ASN A 12 -1.32 -7.94 -7.23
C ASN A 12 -0.35 -8.56 -8.26
N CYS A 13 0.34 -7.71 -9.04
CA CYS A 13 1.14 -8.16 -10.20
C CYS A 13 2.62 -7.76 -10.15
N CYS A 14 3.08 -7.14 -9.07
CA CYS A 14 4.45 -6.65 -8.87
C CYS A 14 4.93 -5.63 -9.91
N HIS A 15 4.03 -5.03 -10.69
CA HIS A 15 4.38 -3.99 -11.64
C HIS A 15 4.65 -2.66 -10.90
N PRO A 16 5.72 -1.91 -11.26
CA PRO A 16 6.00 -0.61 -10.67
C PRO A 16 4.89 0.40 -10.99
N SER A 17 4.63 1.31 -10.06
CA SER A 17 3.66 2.39 -10.16
C SER A 17 4.26 3.69 -9.63
N SER A 18 4.00 4.78 -10.34
CA SER A 18 4.45 6.12 -9.95
C SER A 18 3.65 6.72 -8.79
N SER A 19 2.47 6.18 -8.49
CA SER A 19 1.61 6.67 -7.40
C SER A 19 0.71 5.57 -6.84
N LEU A 20 0.45 5.62 -5.53
CA LEU A 20 -0.57 4.77 -4.87
C LEU A 20 -1.97 5.37 -4.98
N PHE A 21 -2.08 6.69 -4.83
CA PHE A 21 -3.37 7.39 -4.82
C PHE A 21 -3.32 8.67 -5.66
N LEU A 22 -4.46 8.99 -6.26
CA LEU A 22 -4.70 10.24 -6.96
C LEU A 22 -5.59 11.11 -6.07
N LYS A 23 -5.09 12.29 -5.72
CA LYS A 23 -5.89 13.31 -5.02
C LYS A 23 -6.50 14.24 -6.07
N TYR A 24 -7.81 14.12 -6.30
CA TYR A 24 -8.54 15.10 -7.11
C TYR A 24 -8.77 16.38 -6.31
N SER A 25 -8.73 17.53 -6.98
CA SER A 25 -8.83 18.87 -6.38
C SER A 25 -10.11 19.08 -5.56
N ASP A 26 -11.21 18.44 -5.96
CA ASP A 26 -12.56 18.77 -5.47
C ASP A 26 -13.35 17.53 -5.02
N ASN A 27 -12.91 16.82 -3.98
CA ASN A 27 -13.68 15.81 -3.21
C ASN A 27 -13.38 14.31 -3.45
N GLY A 28 -12.12 13.91 -3.63
CA GLY A 28 -11.82 12.48 -3.54
C GLY A 28 -10.36 12.10 -3.59
N ILE A 29 -9.99 11.17 -2.72
CA ILE A 29 -8.80 10.34 -2.90
C ILE A 29 -9.30 9.07 -3.59
N ARG A 30 -8.65 8.68 -4.70
CA ARG A 30 -8.92 7.41 -5.37
C ARG A 30 -7.63 6.61 -5.50
N LEU A 31 -7.74 5.30 -5.33
CA LEU A 31 -6.65 4.37 -5.58
C LEU A 31 -6.25 4.42 -7.06
N THR A 32 -4.94 4.41 -7.30
CA THR A 32 -4.40 4.36 -8.67
C THR A 32 -4.61 2.95 -9.20
N PRO A 33 -5.27 2.76 -10.37
CA PRO A 33 -5.33 1.46 -11.01
C PRO A 33 -3.97 1.13 -11.63
N CYS A 34 -3.53 -0.12 -11.51
CA CYS A 34 -2.31 -0.61 -12.11
C CYS A 34 -2.45 -0.68 -13.63
N SER A 35 -1.46 -0.20 -14.37
CA SER A 35 -1.42 -0.23 -15.84
C SER A 35 -1.39 -1.65 -16.43
N ASN A 36 -0.89 -2.63 -15.67
CA ASN A 36 -0.74 -4.00 -16.15
C ASN A 36 -1.95 -4.89 -15.82
N CYS A 37 -2.41 -4.92 -14.55
CA CYS A 37 -3.49 -5.81 -14.13
C CYS A 37 -4.87 -5.12 -14.01
N GLY A 38 -4.93 -3.79 -14.09
CA GLY A 38 -6.17 -3.02 -13.96
C GLY A 38 -6.77 -2.95 -12.55
N LYS A 39 -6.24 -3.71 -11.58
CA LYS A 39 -6.63 -3.65 -10.16
C LYS A 39 -5.98 -2.46 -9.46
N ALA A 40 -6.47 -2.10 -8.27
CA ALA A 40 -5.79 -1.12 -7.42
C ALA A 40 -4.34 -1.54 -7.16
N VAL A 41 -3.40 -0.58 -7.25
CA VAL A 41 -1.98 -0.83 -7.00
C VAL A 41 -1.77 -1.37 -5.58
N ASP A 42 -2.45 -0.78 -4.61
CA ASP A 42 -2.43 -1.20 -3.22
C ASP A 42 -3.73 -0.78 -2.52
N GLU A 43 -4.61 -1.73 -2.22
CA GLU A 43 -5.87 -1.45 -1.52
C GLU A 43 -5.71 -1.35 0.00
N TYR A 44 -4.63 -1.92 0.55
CA TYR A 44 -4.39 -1.99 1.99
C TYR A 44 -4.10 -0.62 2.61
N ILE A 45 -3.81 0.41 1.81
CA ILE A 45 -3.62 1.78 2.30
C ILE A 45 -4.90 2.40 2.90
N GLU A 46 -6.09 1.91 2.51
CA GLU A 46 -7.36 2.35 3.08
C GLU A 46 -7.74 1.52 4.32
N TYR A 47 -7.06 0.39 4.56
CA TYR A 47 -7.40 -0.54 5.63
C TYR A 47 -6.70 -0.13 6.93
N ASP A 48 -7.36 -0.44 8.05
CA ASP A 48 -6.73 -0.30 9.36
C ASP A 48 -5.61 -1.34 9.52
N THR A 49 -4.57 -0.99 10.28
CA THR A 49 -3.41 -1.85 10.54
C THR A 49 -3.81 -3.20 11.11
N VAL A 50 -4.89 -3.27 11.90
CA VAL A 50 -5.40 -4.54 12.45
C VAL A 50 -5.81 -5.52 11.35
N LEU A 51 -6.46 -5.03 10.29
CA LEU A 51 -6.89 -5.88 9.16
C LEU A 51 -5.67 -6.39 8.38
N ILE A 52 -4.69 -5.53 8.15
CA ILE A 52 -3.44 -5.89 7.49
C ILE A 52 -2.69 -6.98 8.29
N ILE A 53 -2.65 -6.86 9.62
CA ILE A 53 -2.03 -7.87 10.50
C ILE A 53 -2.76 -9.22 10.41
N ILE A 54 -4.11 -9.21 10.42
CA ILE A 54 -4.90 -10.44 10.27
C ILE A 54 -4.54 -11.13 8.94
N ASP A 55 -4.46 -10.39 7.85
CA ASP A 55 -4.14 -10.96 6.54
C ASP A 55 -2.69 -11.46 6.44
N LEU A 56 -1.75 -10.78 7.11
CA LEU A 56 -0.37 -11.26 7.27
C LEU A 56 -0.32 -12.58 8.07
N MET A 57 -1.11 -12.70 9.14
CA MET A 57 -1.22 -13.94 9.93
C MET A 57 -1.81 -15.09 9.11
N LEU A 58 -2.76 -14.77 8.22
CA LEU A 58 -3.36 -15.72 7.26
C LEU A 58 -2.48 -16.01 6.05
N GLN A 59 -1.28 -15.41 5.99
CA GLN A 59 -0.31 -15.55 4.92
C GLN A 59 -0.80 -15.12 3.53
N TYR A 60 -1.66 -14.11 3.44
CA TYR A 60 -2.02 -13.54 2.15
C TYR A 60 -0.80 -12.84 1.53
N ILE A 61 -0.43 -13.29 0.33
CA ILE A 61 0.74 -12.80 -0.40
C ILE A 61 0.62 -11.29 -0.68
N GLU A 62 -0.59 -10.79 -0.91
CA GLU A 62 -0.86 -9.37 -1.18
C GLU A 62 -0.54 -8.50 0.05
N ALA A 63 -0.93 -8.95 1.24
CA ALA A 63 -0.60 -8.28 2.51
C ALA A 63 0.92 -8.27 2.76
N TYR A 64 1.64 -9.36 2.45
CA TYR A 64 3.10 -9.37 2.52
C TYR A 64 3.74 -8.39 1.55
N ARG A 65 3.23 -8.29 0.32
CA ARG A 65 3.74 -7.33 -0.67
C ARG A 65 3.49 -5.89 -0.22
N HIS A 66 2.31 -5.60 0.33
CA HIS A 66 2.02 -4.30 0.97
C HIS A 66 3.02 -3.99 2.10
N PHE A 67 3.23 -4.95 3.01
CA PHE A 67 4.11 -4.78 4.16
C PHE A 67 5.58 -4.62 3.79
N LEU A 68 6.08 -5.39 2.82
CA LEU A 68 7.49 -5.39 2.45
C LEU A 68 7.86 -4.28 1.47
N MET A 69 6.97 -3.94 0.53
CA MET A 69 7.29 -3.08 -0.61
C MET A 69 6.68 -1.68 -0.53
N ASN A 70 5.50 -1.54 0.08
CA ASN A 70 4.76 -0.27 0.06
C ASN A 70 4.57 0.36 1.46
N THR A 71 5.00 -0.32 2.53
CA THR A 71 4.91 0.23 3.89
C THR A 71 6.12 1.11 4.17
N ASN A 72 5.89 2.43 4.12
CA ASN A 72 6.85 3.42 4.59
C ASN A 72 6.81 3.48 6.14
N ASN A 73 7.37 2.45 6.79
CA ASN A 73 7.78 2.36 8.20
C ASN A 73 6.76 2.78 9.29
N ARG A 74 5.44 2.81 9.02
CA ARG A 74 4.42 3.19 10.02
C ARG A 74 4.02 2.04 10.95
N VAL A 75 4.06 0.81 10.46
CA VAL A 75 3.64 -0.39 11.22
C VAL A 75 4.69 -0.77 12.28
N THR A 76 5.97 -0.54 11.98
CA THR A 76 7.11 -0.80 12.89
C THR A 76 6.97 -0.05 14.22
N PHE A 77 6.43 1.17 14.22
CA PHE A 77 6.33 1.97 15.45
C PHE A 77 5.26 1.48 16.45
N LEU A 78 4.28 0.68 16.02
CA LEU A 78 3.21 0.18 16.90
C LEU A 78 3.51 -1.21 17.48
N LEU A 79 4.21 -2.08 16.74
CA LEU A 79 4.53 -3.43 17.20
C LEU A 79 5.73 -3.48 18.16
N PHE A 80 6.69 -2.55 18.05
CA PHE A 80 7.93 -2.57 18.83
C PHE A 80 7.98 -1.58 20.02
N ARG A 81 6.88 -0.85 20.31
CA ARG A 81 6.87 0.15 21.42
C ARG A 81 6.31 -0.38 22.74
N THR A 82 5.84 -1.62 22.75
CA THR A 82 5.26 -2.33 23.90
C THR A 82 6.06 -3.55 24.36
N MET A 83 7.24 -3.79 23.77
CA MET A 83 8.27 -4.68 24.31
C MET A 83 9.45 -3.85 24.82
#